data_AF-A0A1R3RUX6-F1
#
_entry.id   AF-A0A1R3RUX6-F1
#
_cell.length_a   1.000
_cell.length_b   1.000
_cell.length_c   1.000
_cell.angle_alpha   90.00
_cell.angle_beta   90.00
_cell.angle_gamma   90.00
#
_symmetry.space_group_name_H-M   'P 1'
#
loop_
_entity.id
_entity.type
_entity.pdbx_description
1 polymer ?
#
loop_
_entity_poly.entity_id
_entity_poly.type
_entity_poly.pdbx_seq_one_letter_code
_entity_poly.pdbx_strand_id
1 'polypeptide(L)'
;MPITGVYFIPSNPNASTGLATVTERLHTALADEPTLLGRWYLEHRLMRDTPSCVPASASQRQVQPRYMQFLSLSFHPNHGFIYTSEASDKSGHHPNTSTAGVATKPPPMGATGPAPVPPSSSAATQPSQSGGSMVMTTVPLPSCTALFQHFGYACQPFWCHRHTVSLMNGAVYDVGDFRVRVGDVRQTQPAARVRGAVVQIEWRGPSIVDSISAQSLASKLGDGQIADDDSGVDMAFPDAIEDADIDAEYATTAALIREFWARLGIDGAREAILLPDVGKEVKNQLRRLKQKGSQTVSDDKGLQQVDEDPDPDAGVDVARQFMEILRFNR
;
A
#
# COMPACT_ATOMS: atom_id res chain seq x y z
N MET A 1 14.05 -0.68 -4.91
CA MET A 1 13.06 -0.04 -4.01
C MET A 1 13.18 -0.71 -2.66
N PRO A 2 13.37 0.02 -1.55
CA PRO A 2 13.62 -0.63 -0.28
C PRO A 2 12.34 -1.32 0.24
N ILE A 3 12.52 -2.49 0.84
CA ILE A 3 11.43 -3.23 1.48
C ILE A 3 11.12 -2.56 2.81
N THR A 4 9.84 -2.31 3.05
CA THR A 4 9.37 -1.53 4.20
C THR A 4 8.23 -2.21 4.93
N GLY A 5 8.03 -1.85 6.21
CA GLY A 5 6.84 -2.14 6.99
C GLY A 5 6.36 -0.88 7.69
N VAL A 6 5.04 -0.67 7.69
CA VAL A 6 4.41 0.49 8.33
C VAL A 6 3.52 0.05 9.48
N TYR A 7 3.71 0.66 10.65
CA TYR A 7 2.97 0.42 11.87
C TYR A 7 2.22 1.69 12.29
N PHE A 8 1.00 1.53 12.79
CA PHE A 8 0.21 2.63 13.33
C PHE A 8 -0.27 2.31 14.74
N ILE A 9 0.11 3.16 15.68
CA ILE A 9 -0.29 3.08 17.09
C ILE A 9 -1.48 4.03 17.28
N PRO A 10 -2.72 3.54 17.37
CA PRO A 10 -3.88 4.40 17.59
C PRO A 10 -3.77 5.13 18.93
N SER A 11 -4.20 6.38 18.96
CA SER A 11 -4.33 7.13 20.20
C SER A 11 -5.74 7.69 20.36
N ASN A 12 -6.17 7.79 21.62
CA ASN A 12 -7.37 8.51 21.97
C ASN A 12 -7.10 10.03 21.87
N PRO A 13 -8.09 10.86 21.54
CA PRO A 13 -7.86 12.28 21.24
C PRO A 13 -7.31 13.09 22.41
N ASN A 14 -7.57 12.61 23.63
CA ASN A 14 -7.18 13.24 24.88
C ASN A 14 -5.98 12.54 25.52
N ALA A 15 -5.42 11.51 24.87
CA ALA A 15 -4.26 10.77 25.36
C ALA A 15 -2.99 11.24 24.63
N SER A 16 -1.84 11.03 25.27
CA SER A 16 -0.56 11.10 24.57
C SER A 16 -0.51 10.07 23.45
N THR A 17 0.23 10.37 22.38
CA THR A 17 0.51 9.40 21.34
C THR A 17 1.58 8.42 21.81
N GLY A 18 1.69 7.27 21.13
CA GLY A 18 2.77 6.31 21.37
C GLY A 18 4.15 6.80 20.93
N LEU A 19 4.28 8.00 20.36
CA LEU A 19 5.52 8.49 19.76
C LEU A 19 6.66 8.56 20.78
N ALA A 20 6.41 9.11 21.98
CA ALA A 20 7.43 9.21 23.03
C ALA A 20 7.95 7.81 23.44
N THR A 21 7.04 6.85 23.60
CA THR A 21 7.37 5.45 23.90
C THR A 21 8.21 4.83 22.78
N VAL A 22 7.85 5.04 21.51
CA VAL A 22 8.63 4.55 20.36
C VAL A 22 10.05 5.13 20.39
N THR A 23 10.18 6.45 20.52
CA THR A 23 11.49 7.11 20.54
C THR A 23 12.34 6.63 21.70
N GLU A 24 11.78 6.53 22.91
CA GLU A 24 12.49 5.97 24.08
C GLU A 24 12.96 4.54 23.83
N ARG A 25 12.09 3.67 23.29
CA ARG A 25 12.41 2.26 23.03
C ARG A 25 13.44 2.09 21.92
N LEU A 26 13.42 2.95 20.90
CA LEU A 26 14.48 2.96 19.88
C LEU A 26 15.85 3.19 20.51
N HIS A 27 15.98 4.09 21.48
CA HIS A 27 17.25 4.41 22.12
C HIS A 27 17.67 3.42 23.23
N THR A 28 16.74 2.59 23.74
CA THR A 28 16.99 1.76 24.93
C THR A 28 16.91 0.26 24.69
N ALA A 29 16.11 -0.18 23.72
CA ALA A 29 15.82 -1.60 23.49
C ALA A 29 16.68 -2.25 22.39
N LEU A 30 17.39 -1.44 21.61
CA LEU A 30 18.20 -1.88 20.48
C LEU A 30 19.68 -1.80 20.83
N ALA A 31 20.49 -2.69 20.26
CA ALA A 31 21.94 -2.70 20.49
C ALA A 31 22.64 -1.53 19.78
N ASP A 32 22.16 -1.17 18.60
CA ASP A 32 22.69 -0.08 17.80
C ASP A 32 22.09 1.26 18.24
N GLU A 33 22.95 2.27 18.41
CA GLU A 33 22.51 3.60 18.83
C GLU A 33 21.81 4.35 17.68
N PRO A 34 20.55 4.80 17.85
CA PRO A 34 19.84 5.53 16.81
C PRO A 34 20.47 6.88 16.48
N THR A 35 20.82 7.09 15.21
CA THR A 35 21.35 8.37 14.71
C THR A 35 20.25 9.17 14.03
N LEU A 36 19.96 10.38 14.51
CA LEU A 36 18.96 11.26 13.89
C LEU A 36 19.46 11.79 12.54
N LEU A 37 18.79 11.40 11.46
CA LEU A 37 19.11 11.82 10.09
C LEU A 37 18.37 13.09 9.65
N GLY A 38 17.17 13.31 10.17
CA GLY A 38 16.39 14.48 9.78
C GLY A 38 14.91 14.38 10.10
N ARG A 39 14.12 15.14 9.34
CA ARG A 39 12.67 15.22 9.48
C ARG A 39 11.98 14.67 8.26
N TRP A 40 10.75 14.20 8.44
CA TRP A 40 9.89 13.77 7.34
C TRP A 40 8.46 14.25 7.56
N TYR A 41 7.72 14.33 6.46
CA TYR A 41 6.31 14.68 6.46
C TYR A 41 5.53 13.78 5.51
N LEU A 42 4.24 13.65 5.78
CA LEU A 42 3.30 12.99 4.87
C LEU A 42 1.96 13.72 4.92
N GLU A 43 1.24 13.64 3.81
CA GLU A 43 -0.14 14.06 3.75
C GLU A 43 -0.97 13.00 3.03
N HIS A 44 -2.06 12.58 3.66
CA HIS A 44 -3.03 11.63 3.15
C HIS A 44 -4.41 12.28 3.10
N ARG A 45 -5.12 12.10 1.99
CA ARG A 45 -6.50 12.57 1.81
C ARG A 45 -7.37 11.43 1.34
N LEU A 46 -8.52 11.24 1.98
CA LEU A 46 -9.51 10.24 1.60
C LEU A 46 -10.75 10.91 1.00
N MET A 47 -11.15 10.45 -0.17
CA MET A 47 -12.45 10.67 -0.75
C MET A 47 -13.27 9.38 -0.78
N ARG A 48 -14.59 9.52 -0.68
CA ARG A 48 -15.57 8.43 -0.81
C ARG A 48 -16.60 8.83 -1.86
N ASP A 49 -17.13 7.88 -2.59
CA ASP A 49 -18.19 8.19 -3.55
C ASP A 49 -19.46 8.70 -2.85
N THR A 50 -20.01 9.80 -3.36
CA THR A 50 -21.20 10.47 -2.80
C THR A 50 -22.43 9.55 -2.78
N PRO A 51 -22.70 8.72 -3.82
CA PRO A 51 -23.85 7.82 -3.81
C PRO A 51 -23.82 6.75 -2.70
N SER A 52 -22.64 6.34 -2.22
CA SER A 52 -22.57 5.39 -1.10
C SER A 52 -22.77 6.05 0.27
N CYS A 53 -22.92 7.37 0.32
CA CYS A 53 -23.16 8.12 1.55
C CYS A 53 -24.65 8.32 1.86
N VAL A 54 -25.55 8.06 0.90
CA VAL A 54 -26.99 8.11 1.15
C VAL A 54 -27.50 6.79 1.74
N PRO A 55 -28.35 6.83 2.79
CA PRO A 55 -28.98 5.64 3.32
C PRO A 55 -29.76 4.91 2.21
N ALA A 56 -29.64 3.58 2.16
CA ALA A 56 -30.43 2.78 1.23
C ALA A 56 -31.92 3.00 1.55
N SER A 57 -32.61 3.75 0.69
CA SER A 57 -34.07 3.78 0.71
C SER A 57 -34.58 2.38 0.37
N ALA A 58 -35.75 1.99 0.89
CA ALA A 58 -36.27 0.61 0.84
C ALA A 58 -36.34 -0.05 -0.56
N SER A 59 -36.13 0.70 -1.64
CA SER A 59 -36.11 0.24 -3.04
C SER A 59 -34.73 0.27 -3.72
N GLN A 60 -33.66 0.76 -3.06
CA GLN A 60 -32.32 0.83 -3.64
C GLN A 60 -31.41 -0.31 -3.16
N ARG A 61 -30.70 -0.95 -4.11
CA ARG A 61 -29.58 -1.85 -3.78
C ARG A 61 -28.51 -1.05 -3.05
N GLN A 62 -28.00 -1.61 -1.95
CA GLN A 62 -26.83 -1.06 -1.27
C GLN A 62 -25.66 -0.98 -2.25
N VAL A 63 -25.21 0.24 -2.55
CA VAL A 63 -24.03 0.48 -3.38
C VAL A 63 -22.79 0.29 -2.49
N GLN A 64 -21.88 -0.59 -2.90
CA GLN A 64 -20.62 -0.78 -2.18
C GLN A 64 -19.81 0.52 -2.22
N PRO A 65 -19.30 1.02 -1.09
CA PRO A 65 -18.58 2.28 -1.06
C PRO A 65 -17.27 2.17 -1.84
N ARG A 66 -17.04 3.16 -2.71
CA ARG A 66 -15.80 3.34 -3.47
C ARG A 66 -14.98 4.46 -2.84
N TYR A 67 -13.67 4.30 -2.92
CA TYR A 67 -12.73 5.20 -2.29
C TYR A 67 -11.67 5.65 -3.27
N MET A 68 -11.19 6.86 -3.05
CA MET A 68 -10.06 7.45 -3.75
C MET A 68 -9.16 8.08 -2.71
N GLN A 69 -7.90 7.66 -2.69
CA GLN A 69 -6.91 8.11 -1.73
C GLN A 69 -5.83 8.90 -2.46
N PHE A 70 -5.36 9.98 -1.85
CA PHE A 70 -4.22 10.76 -2.31
C PHE A 70 -3.17 10.72 -1.21
N LEU A 71 -1.91 10.50 -1.59
CA LEU A 71 -0.78 10.49 -0.66
C LEU A 71 0.40 11.26 -1.25
N SER A 72 1.02 12.08 -0.41
CA SER A 72 2.32 12.70 -0.66
C SER A 72 3.28 12.30 0.46
N LEU A 73 4.51 11.96 0.09
CA LEU A 73 5.58 11.54 0.99
C LEU A 73 6.81 12.43 0.77
N SER A 74 7.38 12.99 1.84
CA SER A 74 8.52 13.91 1.72
C SER A 74 9.78 13.31 1.12
N PHE A 75 9.92 11.98 1.20
CA PHE A 75 11.06 11.23 0.68
C PHE A 75 10.81 10.64 -0.72
N HIS A 76 9.65 10.96 -1.33
CA HIS A 76 9.38 10.80 -2.77
C HIS A 76 8.87 12.15 -3.31
N PRO A 77 9.73 13.19 -3.35
CA PRO A 77 9.30 14.58 -3.56
C PRO A 77 8.71 14.84 -4.95
N ASN A 78 8.98 13.99 -5.93
CA ASN A 78 8.47 14.13 -7.28
C ASN A 78 7.14 13.38 -7.49
N HIS A 79 6.75 12.49 -6.57
CA HIS A 79 5.62 11.59 -6.74
C HIS A 79 4.46 11.96 -5.82
N GLY A 80 3.27 11.97 -6.39
CA GLY A 80 2.02 11.83 -5.67
C GLY A 80 1.36 10.51 -6.04
N PHE A 81 0.80 9.84 -5.03
CA PHE A 81 0.20 8.52 -5.21
C PHE A 81 -1.32 8.64 -5.11
N ILE A 82 -2.02 7.95 -6.01
CA ILE A 82 -3.47 7.88 -6.05
C ILE A 82 -3.89 6.41 -6.00
N TYR A 83 -4.75 6.04 -5.04
CA TYR A 83 -5.25 4.67 -4.90
C TYR A 83 -6.78 4.66 -4.94
N THR A 84 -7.34 4.06 -5.98
CA THR A 84 -8.78 4.12 -6.30
C THR A 84 -9.40 2.73 -6.33
N SER A 85 -10.65 2.62 -5.90
CA SER A 85 -11.42 1.39 -6.08
C SER A 85 -11.68 1.14 -7.57
N GLU A 86 -11.51 -0.10 -8.01
CA GLU A 86 -11.85 -0.50 -9.36
C GLU A 86 -13.36 -0.34 -9.61
N ALA A 87 -13.70 0.00 -10.86
CA ALA A 87 -15.07 -0.11 -11.30
C ALA A 87 -15.42 -1.60 -11.29
N SER A 88 -16.46 -1.99 -10.53
CA SER A 88 -17.00 -3.33 -10.65
C SER A 88 -17.67 -3.47 -12.02
N ASP A 89 -16.90 -3.87 -13.04
CA ASP A 89 -17.49 -4.31 -14.28
C ASP A 89 -18.27 -5.58 -13.99
N LYS A 90 -19.61 -5.47 -14.03
CA LYS A 90 -20.49 -6.64 -14.09
C LYS A 90 -20.20 -7.37 -15.40
N SER A 91 -19.23 -8.28 -15.41
CA SER A 91 -19.04 -9.24 -16.49
C SER A 91 -19.53 -10.61 -16.03
N GLY A 92 -20.40 -11.22 -16.84
CA GLY A 92 -20.65 -12.67 -16.81
C GLY A 92 -22.06 -13.11 -16.40
N HIS A 93 -23.00 -13.05 -17.34
CA HIS A 93 -24.06 -14.06 -17.41
C HIS A 93 -23.38 -15.45 -17.49
N HIS A 94 -23.39 -16.22 -16.40
CA HIS A 94 -23.26 -17.67 -16.50
C HIS A 94 -24.68 -18.24 -16.66
N PRO A 95 -25.06 -18.81 -17.82
CA PRO A 95 -26.21 -19.70 -17.85
C PRO A 95 -25.78 -20.95 -17.07
N ASN A 96 -26.25 -21.05 -15.83
CA ASN A 96 -26.06 -22.25 -15.03
C ASN A 96 -26.88 -23.37 -15.69
N THR A 97 -26.22 -24.18 -16.52
CA THR A 97 -26.71 -25.48 -16.97
C THR A 97 -26.89 -26.37 -15.74
N SER A 98 -28.07 -26.26 -15.13
CA SER A 98 -28.53 -27.17 -14.09
C SER A 98 -29.05 -28.43 -14.77
N THR A 99 -28.22 -29.46 -14.73
CA THR A 99 -28.59 -30.84 -15.02
C THR A 99 -29.69 -31.30 -14.07
N ALA A 100 -30.64 -32.04 -14.65
CA ALA A 100 -31.85 -32.54 -14.03
C ALA A 100 -31.61 -33.72 -13.05
N GLY A 101 -32.55 -33.86 -12.12
CA GLY A 101 -32.80 -35.05 -11.29
C GLY A 101 -32.72 -34.72 -9.79
N VAL A 102 -33.65 -35.06 -8.90
CA VAL A 102 -34.80 -35.96 -8.94
C VAL A 102 -35.79 -35.48 -7.87
N ALA A 103 -37.08 -35.53 -8.19
CA ALA A 103 -38.19 -35.23 -7.29
C ALA A 103 -38.33 -36.27 -6.18
N THR A 104 -38.59 -35.84 -4.93
CA THR A 104 -39.47 -36.56 -4.01
C THR A 104 -40.26 -35.61 -3.09
N LYS A 105 -41.49 -36.07 -2.84
CA LYS A 105 -42.73 -35.47 -2.32
C LYS A 105 -42.69 -35.06 -0.82
N PRO A 106 -43.54 -34.11 -0.34
CA PRO A 106 -43.65 -33.74 1.08
C PRO A 106 -44.67 -34.61 1.83
N PRO A 107 -44.59 -34.71 3.19
CA PRO A 107 -45.75 -34.34 4.05
C PRO A 107 -45.32 -33.84 5.47
N PRO A 108 -46.22 -33.73 6.49
CA PRO A 108 -47.10 -32.60 6.76
C PRO A 108 -46.92 -31.97 8.18
N MET A 109 -47.69 -30.92 8.46
CA MET A 109 -47.85 -30.22 9.74
C MET A 109 -48.11 -31.14 10.97
N GLY A 110 -47.54 -30.77 12.12
CA GLY A 110 -47.88 -31.31 13.44
C GLY A 110 -47.10 -30.58 14.55
N ALA A 111 -47.79 -30.21 15.64
CA ALA A 111 -47.43 -29.16 16.60
C ALA A 111 -46.55 -29.57 17.81
N THR A 112 -46.16 -28.52 18.58
CA THR A 112 -45.76 -28.45 20.02
C THR A 112 -44.27 -28.63 20.41
N GLY A 113 -43.76 -27.68 21.21
CA GLY A 113 -42.34 -27.43 21.58
C GLY A 113 -41.73 -28.39 22.63
N PRO A 114 -40.67 -28.06 23.41
CA PRO A 114 -40.14 -26.72 23.76
C PRO A 114 -38.59 -26.51 23.64
N ALA A 115 -38.17 -25.23 23.78
CA ALA A 115 -36.85 -24.69 24.17
C ALA A 115 -35.59 -24.94 23.29
N PRO A 116 -34.88 -23.87 22.83
CA PRO A 116 -33.48 -23.95 22.46
C PRO A 116 -32.57 -23.32 23.52
N VAL A 117 -31.64 -24.14 24.00
CA VAL A 117 -30.43 -23.76 24.73
C VAL A 117 -29.54 -22.91 23.81
N PRO A 118 -28.89 -21.81 24.25
CA PRO A 118 -27.95 -21.08 23.41
C PRO A 118 -26.61 -21.84 23.37
N PRO A 119 -26.10 -22.30 22.22
CA PRO A 119 -24.71 -22.72 22.11
C PRO A 119 -23.80 -21.48 22.10
N SER A 120 -23.06 -21.34 23.19
CA SER A 120 -21.83 -20.57 23.27
C SER A 120 -20.78 -21.16 22.31
N SER A 121 -20.49 -20.43 21.24
CA SER A 121 -19.23 -20.55 20.51
C SER A 121 -18.91 -19.21 19.87
N SER A 122 -18.27 -18.33 20.66
CA SER A 122 -17.55 -17.16 20.18
C SER A 122 -16.32 -17.63 19.41
N ALA A 123 -16.54 -18.06 18.16
CA ALA A 123 -15.49 -18.12 17.16
C ALA A 123 -15.23 -16.68 16.71
N ALA A 124 -14.01 -16.20 16.98
CA ALA A 124 -13.52 -14.90 16.56
C ALA A 124 -13.77 -14.72 15.05
N THR A 125 -14.69 -13.83 14.72
CA THR A 125 -14.92 -13.40 13.34
C THR A 125 -13.73 -12.52 12.97
N GLN A 126 -12.73 -13.13 12.31
CA GLN A 126 -11.80 -12.36 11.50
C GLN A 126 -12.63 -11.48 10.55
N PRO A 127 -12.41 -10.16 10.50
CA PRO A 127 -13.10 -9.34 9.52
C PRO A 127 -12.63 -9.76 8.13
N SER A 128 -13.48 -10.51 7.44
CA SER A 128 -13.36 -10.89 6.04
C SER A 128 -13.09 -9.64 5.19
N GLN A 129 -12.03 -9.69 4.39
CA GLN A 129 -11.61 -8.68 3.43
C GLN A 129 -12.76 -8.35 2.47
N SER A 130 -13.49 -7.27 2.74
CA SER A 130 -14.55 -6.75 1.87
C SER A 130 -14.16 -5.41 1.22
N GLY A 131 -12.94 -5.35 0.66
CA GLY A 131 -12.51 -4.24 -0.19
C GLY A 131 -12.41 -4.73 -1.63
N GLY A 132 -13.17 -4.13 -2.56
CA GLY A 132 -12.97 -4.40 -3.99
C GLY A 132 -11.52 -4.12 -4.41
N SER A 133 -11.10 -4.69 -5.53
CA SER A 133 -9.76 -4.46 -6.10
C SER A 133 -9.48 -2.96 -6.21
N MET A 134 -8.25 -2.56 -5.93
CA MET A 134 -7.84 -1.14 -5.88
C MET A 134 -6.64 -0.94 -6.81
N VAL A 135 -6.65 0.12 -7.60
CA VAL A 135 -5.58 0.46 -8.55
C VAL A 135 -4.73 1.58 -8.00
N MET A 136 -3.41 1.39 -8.00
CA MET A 136 -2.44 2.43 -7.66
C MET A 136 -1.99 3.17 -8.92
N THR A 137 -1.86 4.48 -8.84
CA THR A 137 -1.36 5.34 -9.91
C THR A 137 -0.40 6.37 -9.33
N THR A 138 0.80 6.46 -9.89
CA THR A 138 1.76 7.52 -9.58
C THR A 138 1.55 8.67 -10.56
N VAL A 139 1.56 9.89 -10.05
CA VAL A 139 1.51 11.13 -10.84
C VAL A 139 2.57 12.10 -10.33
N PRO A 140 2.99 13.11 -11.11
CA PRO A 140 3.81 14.19 -10.58
C PRO A 140 3.14 14.84 -9.36
N LEU A 141 3.92 15.13 -8.32
CA LEU A 141 3.39 15.70 -7.06
C LEU A 141 2.49 16.95 -7.26
N PRO A 142 2.84 17.93 -8.14
CA PRO A 142 1.96 19.06 -8.43
C PRO A 142 0.59 18.63 -8.98
N SER A 143 0.57 17.62 -9.85
CA SER A 143 -0.64 17.06 -10.45
C SER A 143 -1.52 16.37 -9.40
N CYS A 144 -0.92 15.70 -8.41
CA CYS A 144 -1.67 15.06 -7.33
C CYS A 144 -2.54 16.06 -6.56
N THR A 145 -1.98 17.23 -6.22
CA THR A 145 -2.72 18.29 -5.53
C THR A 145 -3.81 18.90 -6.42
N ALA A 146 -3.49 19.16 -7.70
CA ALA A 146 -4.44 19.70 -8.66
C ALA A 146 -5.63 18.75 -8.90
N LEU A 147 -5.37 17.44 -9.01
CA LEU A 147 -6.40 16.41 -9.15
C LEU A 147 -7.29 16.36 -7.91
N PHE A 148 -6.72 16.39 -6.70
CA PHE A 148 -7.53 16.44 -5.48
C PHE A 148 -8.47 17.66 -5.48
N GLN A 149 -7.97 18.84 -5.85
CA GLN A 149 -8.80 20.05 -5.95
C GLN A 149 -9.89 19.90 -7.00
N HIS A 150 -9.55 19.34 -8.17
CA HIS A 150 -10.52 19.08 -9.23
C HIS A 150 -11.65 18.16 -8.75
N PHE A 151 -11.31 17.03 -8.12
CA PHE A 151 -12.33 16.11 -7.59
C PHE A 151 -13.16 16.74 -6.47
N GLY A 152 -12.53 17.56 -5.61
CA GLY A 152 -13.19 18.22 -4.49
C GLY A 152 -14.18 19.32 -4.91
N TYR A 153 -13.89 20.05 -5.99
CA TYR A 153 -14.72 21.16 -6.44
C TYR A 153 -15.61 20.81 -7.64
N ALA A 154 -15.06 20.21 -8.69
CA ALA A 154 -15.77 19.93 -9.93
C ALA A 154 -16.52 18.58 -9.89
N CYS A 155 -15.98 17.59 -9.17
CA CYS A 155 -16.59 16.25 -9.08
C CYS A 155 -17.29 15.98 -7.75
N GLN A 156 -17.60 17.02 -6.98
CA GLN A 156 -18.29 16.90 -5.68
C GLN A 156 -19.60 16.07 -5.72
N PRO A 157 -20.42 16.11 -6.79
CA PRO A 157 -21.60 15.24 -6.90
C PRO A 157 -21.26 13.74 -6.90
N PHE A 158 -20.05 13.36 -7.30
CA PHE A 158 -19.60 11.97 -7.39
C PHE A 158 -18.67 11.58 -6.25
N TRP A 159 -17.89 12.53 -5.73
CA TRP A 159 -16.89 12.30 -4.70
C TRP A 159 -17.05 13.28 -3.55
N CYS A 160 -17.05 12.77 -2.33
CA CYS A 160 -17.05 13.57 -1.13
C CYS A 160 -15.72 13.40 -0.39
N HIS A 161 -15.11 14.52 0.00
CA HIS A 161 -13.93 14.50 0.87
C HIS A 161 -14.32 14.05 2.28
N ARG A 162 -13.57 13.08 2.81
CA ARG A 162 -13.87 12.44 4.10
C ARG A 162 -12.93 12.90 5.20
N HIS A 163 -11.63 12.90 4.93
CA HIS A 163 -10.65 13.41 5.88
C HIS A 163 -9.33 13.74 5.20
N THR A 164 -8.59 14.64 5.84
CA THR A 164 -7.17 14.88 5.57
C THR A 164 -6.40 14.56 6.84
N VAL A 165 -5.33 13.80 6.68
CA VAL A 165 -4.45 13.36 7.75
C VAL A 165 -3.03 13.76 7.37
N SER A 166 -2.31 14.39 8.28
CA SER A 166 -0.94 14.82 8.06
C SER A 166 -0.04 14.47 9.22
N LEU A 167 1.24 14.34 8.88
CA LEU A 167 2.36 14.26 9.80
C LEU A 167 3.33 15.36 9.39
N MET A 168 3.53 16.34 10.25
CA MET A 168 4.31 17.55 9.92
C MET A 168 5.70 17.57 10.56
N ASN A 169 5.88 16.87 11.69
CA ASN A 169 7.12 16.89 12.47
C ASN A 169 7.63 15.46 12.74
N GLY A 170 7.77 14.66 11.69
CA GLY A 170 8.38 13.36 11.81
C GLY A 170 9.89 13.44 12.07
N ALA A 171 10.44 12.39 12.66
CA ALA A 171 11.87 12.17 12.80
C ALA A 171 12.30 10.92 12.02
N VAL A 172 13.51 10.96 11.48
CA VAL A 172 14.13 9.85 10.76
C VAL A 172 15.38 9.44 11.50
N TYR A 173 15.50 8.16 11.84
CA TYR A 173 16.63 7.57 12.53
C TYR A 173 17.28 6.50 11.65
N ASP A 174 18.61 6.42 11.70
CA ASP A 174 19.38 5.25 11.26
C ASP A 174 19.68 4.38 12.48
N VAL A 175 19.43 3.08 12.36
CA VAL A 175 19.60 2.10 13.44
C VAL A 175 20.11 0.79 12.84
N GLY A 176 21.43 0.61 12.81
CA GLY A 176 22.06 -0.54 12.16
C GLY A 176 21.66 -0.64 10.68
N ASP A 177 21.13 -1.79 10.27
CA ASP A 177 20.64 -2.05 8.91
C ASP A 177 19.22 -1.51 8.65
N PHE A 178 18.65 -0.73 9.57
CA PHE A 178 17.32 -0.20 9.45
C PHE A 178 17.30 1.32 9.44
N ARG A 179 16.40 1.87 8.63
CA ARG A 179 16.01 3.27 8.74
C ARG A 179 14.59 3.38 9.24
N VAL A 180 14.41 4.08 10.36
CA VAL A 180 13.13 4.20 11.06
C VAL A 180 12.60 5.62 10.96
N ARG A 181 11.41 5.79 10.40
CA ARG A 181 10.70 7.05 10.34
C ARG A 181 9.54 7.03 11.33
N VAL A 182 9.53 7.94 12.29
CA VAL A 182 8.49 8.02 13.32
C VAL A 182 7.82 9.38 13.30
N GLY A 183 6.54 9.46 13.64
CA GLY A 183 5.90 10.74 13.92
C GLY A 183 4.42 10.66 14.23
N ASP A 184 3.89 11.78 14.70
CA ASP A 184 2.49 11.92 15.07
C ASP A 184 1.61 12.16 13.84
N VAL A 185 0.51 11.43 13.81
CA VAL A 185 -0.51 11.52 12.77
C VAL A 185 -1.70 12.31 13.31
N ARG A 186 -2.03 13.40 12.62
CA ARG A 186 -3.13 14.30 12.98
C ARG A 186 -4.10 14.41 11.82
N GLN A 187 -5.38 14.22 12.11
CA GLN A 187 -6.42 14.65 11.20
C GLN A 187 -6.52 16.17 11.24
N THR A 188 -6.53 16.83 10.09
CA THR A 188 -6.70 18.28 9.94
C THR A 188 -8.08 18.65 9.41
N GLN A 189 -8.72 17.75 8.65
CA GLN A 189 -10.08 17.91 8.14
C GLN A 189 -10.89 16.63 8.30
N PRO A 190 -12.21 16.68 8.55
CA PRO A 190 -13.03 17.89 8.73
C PRO A 190 -12.84 18.57 10.09
N ALA A 191 -12.36 17.83 11.09
CA ALA A 191 -12.05 18.36 12.41
C ALA A 191 -10.64 17.95 12.83
N ALA A 192 -9.93 18.89 13.47
CA ALA A 192 -8.60 18.66 13.98
C ALA A 192 -8.63 17.62 15.12
N ARG A 193 -7.92 16.51 14.97
CA ARG A 193 -7.88 15.44 15.97
C ARG A 193 -6.57 14.66 15.89
N VAL A 194 -5.96 14.39 17.04
CA VAL A 194 -4.86 13.42 17.11
C VAL A 194 -5.40 12.04 16.76
N ARG A 195 -4.71 11.32 15.87
CA ARG A 195 -5.08 9.96 15.46
C ARG A 195 -4.18 8.91 16.10
N GLY A 196 -2.90 9.21 16.27
CA GLY A 196 -1.92 8.26 16.79
C GLY A 196 -0.50 8.59 16.36
N ALA A 197 0.38 7.61 16.46
CA ALA A 197 1.73 7.65 15.92
C ALA A 197 1.87 6.65 14.78
N VAL A 198 2.66 7.00 13.76
CA VAL A 198 3.04 6.08 12.68
C VAL A 198 4.54 5.85 12.73
N VAL A 199 4.93 4.61 12.44
CA VAL A 199 6.32 4.16 12.39
C VAL A 199 6.50 3.42 11.07
N GLN A 200 7.45 3.85 10.25
CA GLN A 200 7.85 3.14 9.05
C GLN A 200 9.28 2.63 9.26
N ILE A 201 9.49 1.35 9.02
CA ILE A 201 10.79 0.69 9.13
C ILE A 201 11.21 0.29 7.72
N GLU A 202 12.37 0.76 7.28
CA GLU A 202 13.01 0.47 6.00
C GLU A 202 14.19 -0.46 6.25
N TRP A 203 14.27 -1.57 5.52
CA TRP A 203 15.48 -2.38 5.45
C TRP A 203 16.50 -1.70 4.52
N ARG A 204 17.75 -1.56 4.98
CA ARG A 204 18.87 -0.94 4.25
C ARG A 204 20.02 -1.91 3.99
N GLY A 205 19.88 -3.17 4.40
CA GLY A 205 20.87 -4.20 4.11
C GLY A 205 20.85 -4.64 2.63
N PRO A 206 21.70 -5.62 2.27
CA PRO A 206 21.77 -6.15 0.90
C PRO A 206 20.39 -6.59 0.39
N SER A 207 20.09 -6.25 -0.88
CA SER A 207 18.77 -6.48 -1.48
C SER A 207 18.85 -6.77 -2.99
N ILE A 208 18.25 -7.88 -3.42
CA ILE A 208 18.08 -8.19 -4.86
C ILE A 208 17.06 -7.26 -5.48
N VAL A 209 16.00 -6.86 -4.75
CA VAL A 209 15.02 -5.86 -5.22
C VAL A 209 15.68 -4.52 -5.55
N ASP A 210 16.63 -4.05 -4.74
CA ASP A 210 17.34 -2.80 -5.03
C ASP A 210 18.26 -2.93 -6.25
N SER A 211 18.88 -4.10 -6.42
CA SER A 211 19.70 -4.40 -7.59
C SER A 211 18.88 -4.41 -8.88
N ILE A 212 17.69 -5.01 -8.86
CA ILE A 212 16.76 -5.02 -10.01
C ILE A 212 16.31 -3.60 -10.37
N SER A 213 15.92 -2.79 -9.37
CA SER A 213 15.51 -1.41 -9.62
C SER A 213 16.66 -0.57 -10.21
N ALA A 214 17.87 -0.70 -9.68
CA ALA A 214 19.04 0.02 -10.17
C ALA A 214 19.37 -0.34 -11.64
N GLN A 215 19.33 -1.63 -11.99
CA GLN A 215 19.54 -2.08 -13.38
C GLN A 215 18.41 -1.60 -14.30
N SER A 216 17.16 -1.63 -13.84
CA SER A 216 16.02 -1.13 -14.61
C SER A 216 16.19 0.34 -14.96
N LEU A 217 16.63 1.16 -14.00
CA LEU A 217 16.90 2.59 -14.21
C LEU A 217 18.08 2.83 -15.15
N ALA A 218 19.19 2.11 -14.97
CA ALA A 218 20.33 2.20 -15.87
C ALA A 218 19.92 1.86 -17.33
N SER A 219 19.08 0.84 -17.52
CA SER A 219 18.57 0.44 -18.84
C SER A 219 17.64 1.47 -19.51
N LYS A 220 17.09 2.43 -18.75
CA LYS A 220 16.25 3.52 -19.27
C LYS A 220 17.05 4.78 -19.59
N LEU A 221 18.07 5.06 -18.78
CA LEU A 221 18.94 6.24 -18.95
C LEU A 221 20.04 6.03 -19.99
N GLY A 222 20.40 4.78 -20.28
CA GLY A 222 21.55 4.42 -21.13
C GLY A 222 21.34 4.49 -22.65
N ASP A 223 20.24 5.03 -23.16
CA ASP A 223 19.94 5.04 -24.62
C ASP A 223 20.57 6.23 -25.38
N GLY A 224 21.62 6.84 -24.81
CA GLY A 224 22.08 8.17 -25.20
C GLY A 224 23.59 8.42 -25.26
N GLN A 225 24.46 7.41 -25.31
CA GLN A 225 25.87 7.68 -25.65
C GLN A 225 26.62 6.48 -26.24
N ILE A 226 27.08 6.68 -27.48
CA ILE A 226 28.08 5.87 -28.18
C ILE A 226 29.40 5.89 -27.38
N ALA A 227 29.91 4.72 -27.00
CA ALA A 227 31.35 4.40 -27.02
C ALA A 227 31.59 2.94 -26.63
N ASP A 228 32.21 2.22 -27.56
CA ASP A 228 33.21 1.15 -27.42
C ASP A 228 33.34 0.36 -26.11
N ASP A 229 33.30 -0.97 -26.30
CA ASP A 229 34.22 -1.99 -25.81
C ASP A 229 34.64 -1.96 -24.32
N ASP A 230 34.46 -3.14 -23.70
CA ASP A 230 35.15 -3.61 -22.49
C ASP A 230 34.63 -3.19 -21.11
N SER A 231 33.36 -3.49 -20.85
CA SER A 231 32.95 -3.82 -19.47
C SER A 231 32.09 -5.09 -19.46
N GLY A 232 32.78 -6.23 -19.36
CA GLY A 232 32.21 -7.54 -19.02
C GLY A 232 31.63 -7.56 -17.60
N VAL A 233 30.67 -6.67 -17.32
CA VAL A 233 29.81 -6.76 -16.14
C VAL A 233 28.73 -7.78 -16.48
N ASP A 234 29.03 -9.01 -16.08
CA ASP A 234 28.17 -10.19 -16.00
C ASP A 234 26.67 -9.96 -16.27
N MET A 235 26.28 -10.11 -17.55
CA MET A 235 24.88 -10.17 -17.98
C MET A 235 24.15 -11.44 -17.48
N ALA A 236 24.75 -12.27 -16.61
CA ALA A 236 24.11 -13.47 -16.07
C ALA A 236 23.13 -13.21 -14.91
N PHE A 237 23.06 -11.98 -14.39
CA PHE A 237 22.26 -11.65 -13.21
C PHE A 237 20.72 -11.77 -13.40
N PRO A 238 20.11 -11.33 -14.52
CA PRO A 238 18.65 -11.34 -14.64
C PRO A 238 18.07 -12.74 -14.79
N ASP A 239 18.74 -13.63 -15.52
CA ASP A 239 18.19 -14.95 -15.86
C ASP A 239 18.12 -15.91 -14.67
N ALA A 240 19.03 -15.76 -13.71
CA ALA A 240 19.07 -16.58 -12.49
C ALA A 240 18.00 -16.20 -11.46
N ILE A 241 17.46 -14.97 -11.51
CA ILE A 241 16.49 -14.48 -10.52
C ILE A 241 15.07 -14.76 -11.01
N GLU A 242 14.27 -15.45 -10.21
CA GLU A 242 12.86 -15.71 -10.47
C GLU A 242 11.93 -14.85 -9.62
N ASP A 243 10.66 -14.76 -10.00
CA ASP A 243 9.62 -14.07 -9.21
C ASP A 243 9.52 -14.64 -7.79
N ALA A 244 9.84 -15.94 -7.62
CA ALA A 244 9.85 -16.63 -6.33
C ALA A 244 11.00 -16.16 -5.42
N ASP A 245 12.15 -15.78 -5.97
CA ASP A 245 13.27 -15.25 -5.19
C ASP A 245 12.92 -13.87 -4.64
N ILE A 246 12.24 -13.04 -5.45
CA ILE A 246 11.70 -11.75 -5.00
C ILE A 246 10.72 -11.98 -3.84
N ASP A 247 9.77 -12.91 -3.99
CA ASP A 247 8.81 -13.23 -2.92
C ASP A 247 9.50 -13.72 -1.64
N ALA A 248 10.51 -14.56 -1.77
CA ALA A 248 11.31 -15.05 -0.64
C ALA A 248 12.06 -13.91 0.07
N GLU A 249 12.61 -12.95 -0.68
CA GLU A 249 13.27 -11.76 -0.11
C GLU A 249 12.27 -10.87 0.63
N TYR A 250 11.11 -10.57 0.03
CA TYR A 250 10.05 -9.82 0.69
C TYR A 250 9.60 -10.49 1.99
N ALA A 251 9.40 -11.82 1.97
CA ALA A 251 9.01 -12.57 3.16
C ALA A 251 10.10 -12.56 4.26
N THR A 252 11.36 -12.76 3.87
CA THR A 252 12.51 -12.76 4.78
C THR A 252 12.70 -11.38 5.42
N THR A 253 12.69 -10.33 4.60
CA THR A 253 12.85 -8.95 5.06
C THR A 253 11.68 -8.51 5.93
N ALA A 254 10.45 -8.93 5.61
CA ALA A 254 9.30 -8.70 6.47
C ALA A 254 9.43 -9.37 7.84
N ALA A 255 10.03 -10.57 7.91
CA ALA A 255 10.33 -11.23 9.18
C ALA A 255 11.36 -10.43 9.99
N LEU A 256 12.42 -9.91 9.35
CA LEU A 256 13.41 -9.05 10.01
C LEU A 256 12.79 -7.76 10.56
N ILE A 257 11.91 -7.11 9.79
CA ILE A 257 11.19 -5.91 10.23
C ILE A 257 10.28 -6.21 11.42
N ARG A 258 9.60 -7.37 11.42
CA ARG A 258 8.77 -7.81 12.55
C ARG A 258 9.58 -8.11 13.79
N GLU A 259 10.75 -8.72 13.64
CA GLU A 259 11.66 -8.97 14.75
C GLU A 259 12.16 -7.64 15.36
N PHE A 260 12.57 -6.70 14.50
CA PHE A 260 12.93 -5.34 14.92
C PHE A 260 11.78 -4.69 15.70
N TRP A 261 10.55 -4.73 15.16
CA TRP A 261 9.37 -4.19 15.82
C TRP A 261 9.08 -4.85 17.17
N ALA A 262 9.17 -6.19 17.24
CA ALA A 262 8.93 -6.96 18.44
C ALA A 262 9.89 -6.58 19.59
N ARG A 263 11.15 -6.25 19.28
CA ARG A 263 12.13 -5.77 20.27
C ARG A 263 11.74 -4.44 20.91
N LEU A 264 10.95 -3.60 20.24
CA LEU A 264 10.44 -2.36 20.83
C LEU A 264 9.38 -2.60 21.91
N GLY A 265 8.74 -3.78 21.93
CA GLY A 265 7.74 -4.16 22.94
C GLY A 265 6.49 -3.28 22.91
N ILE A 266 6.04 -2.88 21.72
CA ILE A 266 4.88 -1.99 21.54
C ILE A 266 3.66 -2.79 21.10
N ASP A 267 2.68 -2.89 21.99
CA ASP A 267 1.43 -3.59 21.76
C ASP A 267 0.36 -2.69 21.10
N GLY A 268 -0.62 -3.34 20.46
CA GLY A 268 -1.82 -2.66 19.93
C GLY A 268 -1.59 -1.85 18.65
N ALA A 269 -0.40 -1.93 18.04
CA ALA A 269 -0.13 -1.34 16.75
C ALA A 269 -0.79 -2.14 15.63
N ARG A 270 -1.41 -1.44 14.68
CA ARG A 270 -1.81 -2.01 13.39
C ARG A 270 -0.58 -2.13 12.51
N GLU A 271 -0.47 -3.22 11.76
CA GLU A 271 0.62 -3.48 10.83
C GLU A 271 0.11 -3.42 9.38
N ALA A 272 0.90 -2.82 8.49
CA ALA A 272 0.78 -2.88 7.06
C ALA A 272 2.14 -3.27 6.46
N ILE A 273 2.30 -4.58 6.23
CA ILE A 273 3.47 -5.20 5.59
C ILE A 273 2.96 -6.30 4.66
N LEU A 274 3.64 -6.55 3.54
CA LEU A 274 3.24 -7.56 2.56
C LEU A 274 1.75 -7.45 2.15
N LEU A 275 1.29 -6.24 1.85
CA LEU A 275 -0.05 -6.04 1.32
C LEU A 275 -0.20 -6.72 -0.06
N PRO A 276 -1.45 -6.98 -0.50
CA PRO A 276 -1.68 -7.38 -1.89
C PRO A 276 -0.99 -6.43 -2.87
N ASP A 277 -0.47 -7.00 -3.95
CA ASP A 277 0.31 -6.32 -4.99
C ASP A 277 1.67 -5.73 -4.55
N VAL A 278 2.12 -5.90 -3.29
CA VAL A 278 3.48 -5.50 -2.91
C VAL A 278 4.52 -6.29 -3.72
N GLY A 279 5.54 -5.60 -4.24
CA GLY A 279 6.60 -6.19 -5.07
C GLY A 279 6.20 -6.43 -6.52
N LYS A 280 4.96 -6.11 -6.92
CA LYS A 280 4.47 -6.25 -8.30
C LYS A 280 5.29 -5.42 -9.29
N GLU A 281 5.65 -4.20 -8.91
CA GLU A 281 6.45 -3.29 -9.73
C GLU A 281 7.83 -3.88 -10.01
N VAL A 282 8.48 -4.44 -8.99
CA VAL A 282 9.81 -5.04 -9.10
C VAL A 282 9.78 -6.29 -9.99
N LYS A 283 8.76 -7.15 -9.84
CA LYS A 283 8.57 -8.31 -10.74
C LYS A 283 8.35 -7.87 -12.17
N ASN A 284 7.58 -6.80 -12.40
CA ASN A 284 7.40 -6.24 -13.73
C ASN A 284 8.70 -5.65 -14.29
N GLN A 285 9.52 -4.99 -13.47
CA GLN A 285 10.85 -4.52 -13.85
C GLN A 285 11.76 -5.69 -14.26
N LEU A 286 11.81 -6.76 -13.47
CA LEU A 286 12.56 -7.98 -13.78
C LEU A 286 12.12 -8.59 -15.11
N ARG A 287 10.81 -8.75 -15.33
CA ARG A 287 10.27 -9.29 -16.60
C ARG A 287 10.65 -8.42 -17.80
N ARG A 288 10.63 -7.09 -17.66
CA ARG A 288 11.08 -6.16 -18.71
C ARG A 288 12.58 -6.30 -18.98
N LEU A 289 13.41 -6.45 -17.94
CA LEU A 289 14.85 -6.69 -18.09
C LEU A 289 15.12 -8.00 -18.83
N LYS A 290 14.44 -9.10 -18.47
CA LYS A 290 14.53 -10.39 -19.17
C LYS A 290 14.13 -10.29 -20.65
N GLN A 291 13.05 -9.56 -20.95
CA GLN A 291 12.61 -9.36 -22.34
C GLN A 291 13.63 -8.58 -23.17
N LYS A 292 14.21 -7.50 -22.62
CA LYS A 292 15.26 -6.72 -23.30
C LYS A 292 16.52 -7.56 -23.55
N GLY A 293 16.93 -8.40 -22.60
CA GLY A 293 18.07 -9.32 -22.77
C GLY A 293 17.86 -10.36 -23.88
N SER A 294 16.60 -10.76 -24.13
CA SER A 294 16.24 -11.70 -25.20
C SER A 294 15.97 -11.04 -26.56
N GLN A 295 15.71 -9.73 -26.61
CA GLN A 295 15.44 -8.97 -27.84
C GLN A 295 16.62 -8.07 -28.22
N THR A 296 17.77 -8.67 -28.52
CA THR A 296 18.71 -8.05 -29.45
C THR A 296 18.17 -8.27 -30.86
N VAL A 297 17.92 -7.18 -31.61
CA VAL A 297 17.38 -7.09 -32.99
C VAL A 297 15.86 -6.89 -33.07
N SER A 298 15.40 -5.63 -33.02
CA SER A 298 14.67 -4.96 -34.12
C SER A 298 13.93 -3.69 -33.68
N ASP A 299 14.10 -2.66 -34.51
CA ASP A 299 13.28 -1.46 -34.74
C ASP A 299 13.20 -0.35 -33.68
N ASP A 300 14.14 0.57 -33.89
CA ASP A 300 14.04 2.02 -33.73
C ASP A 300 12.70 2.60 -34.23
N LYS A 301 11.90 3.09 -33.29
CA LYS A 301 10.95 4.19 -33.53
C LYS A 301 10.99 5.17 -32.38
N GLY A 302 11.92 6.12 -32.49
CA GLY A 302 11.90 7.35 -31.74
C GLY A 302 10.58 8.11 -31.88
N LEU A 303 9.96 8.40 -30.73
CA LEU A 303 9.04 9.52 -30.54
C LEU A 303 9.35 10.15 -29.18
N GLN A 304 9.59 11.46 -29.23
CA GLN A 304 9.84 12.42 -28.14
C GLN A 304 9.24 12.01 -26.78
N GLN A 305 10.07 11.57 -25.84
CA GLN A 305 9.74 11.57 -24.41
C GLN A 305 10.05 12.95 -23.84
N VAL A 306 9.02 13.80 -23.79
CA VAL A 306 9.05 15.05 -23.03
C VAL A 306 9.06 14.69 -21.56
N ASP A 307 10.17 14.96 -20.86
CA ASP A 307 10.31 14.95 -19.39
C ASP A 307 9.55 13.82 -18.67
N GLU A 308 9.69 12.58 -19.16
CA GLU A 308 9.06 11.42 -18.54
C GLU A 308 9.90 10.97 -17.33
N ASP A 309 9.26 10.83 -16.18
CA ASP A 309 9.89 10.41 -14.93
C ASP A 309 10.67 9.09 -15.12
N PRO A 310 11.97 9.02 -14.78
CA PRO A 310 12.76 7.81 -14.98
C PRO A 310 12.26 6.62 -14.15
N ASP A 311 11.63 6.86 -13.00
CA ASP A 311 11.12 5.82 -12.10
C ASP A 311 9.68 6.08 -11.62
N PRO A 312 8.65 5.97 -12.49
CA PRO A 312 7.26 6.24 -12.10
C PRO A 312 6.74 5.24 -11.05
N ASP A 313 7.43 4.12 -10.87
CA ASP A 313 7.06 3.08 -9.92
C ASP A 313 7.67 3.36 -8.52
N ALA A 314 8.61 4.30 -8.39
CA ALA A 314 9.32 4.50 -7.11
C ALA A 314 8.36 4.88 -5.97
N GLY A 315 8.46 4.16 -4.86
CA GLY A 315 7.67 4.40 -3.65
C GLY A 315 6.24 3.84 -3.70
N VAL A 316 5.84 3.13 -4.76
CA VAL A 316 4.49 2.58 -4.89
C VAL A 316 4.12 1.61 -3.75
N ASP A 317 5.04 0.72 -3.37
CA ASP A 317 4.79 -0.27 -2.31
C ASP A 317 4.63 0.39 -0.93
N VAL A 318 5.52 1.31 -0.58
CA VAL A 318 5.41 2.05 0.68
C VAL A 318 4.16 2.95 0.68
N ALA A 319 3.76 3.50 -0.47
CA ALA A 319 2.52 4.25 -0.60
C ALA A 319 1.28 3.38 -0.34
N ARG A 320 1.23 2.14 -0.87
CA ARG A 320 0.15 1.18 -0.55
C ARG A 320 0.06 0.93 0.96
N GLN A 321 1.20 0.71 1.61
CA GLN A 321 1.27 0.47 3.05
C GLN A 321 0.72 1.65 3.86
N PHE A 322 1.13 2.88 3.55
CA PHE A 322 0.59 4.08 4.19
C PHE A 322 -0.91 4.26 3.93
N MET A 323 -1.37 4.05 2.71
CA MET A 323 -2.78 4.21 2.38
C MET A 323 -3.67 3.14 3.04
N GLU A 324 -3.18 1.92 3.24
CA GLU A 324 -3.94 0.90 3.98
C GLU A 324 -3.98 1.21 5.48
N ILE A 325 -2.84 1.64 6.06
CA ILE A 325 -2.77 1.89 7.50
C ILE A 325 -3.59 3.13 7.90
N LEU A 326 -3.57 4.19 7.08
CA LEU A 326 -4.24 5.47 7.33
C LEU A 326 -5.72 5.48 6.94
N ARG A 327 -6.24 4.38 6.38
CA ARG A 327 -7.67 4.25 6.08
C ARG A 327 -8.48 4.02 7.36
N PHE A 328 -8.75 5.10 8.09
CA PHE A 328 -9.50 5.07 9.34
C PHE A 328 -10.99 4.79 9.11
N ASN A 329 -11.60 3.99 10.00
CA ASN A 329 -13.04 3.70 10.07
C ASN A 329 -13.65 3.13 8.78
N ARG A 330 -13.29 1.88 8.43
CA ARG A 330 -14.05 1.09 7.44
C ARG A 330 -15.45 0.76 7.95
#